data_AF-A0A820RVF6-F1
#
_entry.id   AF-A0A820RVF6-F1
#
_cell.length_a   1.000
_cell.length_b   1.000
_cell.length_c   1.000
_cell.angle_alpha   90.00
_cell.angle_beta   90.00
_cell.angle_gamma   90.00
#
_symmetry.space_group_name_H-M   'P 1'
#
loop_
_entity.id
_entity.type
_entity.pdbx_description
1 polymer ?
#
loop_
_entity_poly.entity_id
_entity_poly.type
_entity_poly.pdbx_seq_one_letter_code
_entity_poly.pdbx_strand_id
1 'polypeptide(L)'
;KLPNETSSDLWWVKYRAELQFEVPGVLVGPLILDSVLQSNLSCLYDESCLSKLNTYLNDSLSPFNATPLAVPSSASPLPTINDTAKKLMVDSWQLNSSYQHYFNACNPLTCTYTYTHQFDILFIITTVISFIGG
;
A
#
# COMPACT_ATOMS: atom_id res chain seq x y z
N LYS A 1 9.53 10.31 14.93
CA LYS A 1 10.58 11.02 14.16
C LYS A 1 11.29 9.96 13.32
N LEU A 2 10.81 9.72 12.09
CA LEU A 2 11.38 8.75 11.15
C LEU A 2 12.25 9.48 10.11
N PRO A 3 13.20 8.79 9.48
CA PRO A 3 14.42 9.38 8.95
C PRO A 3 14.17 10.25 7.72
N ASN A 4 15.03 11.24 7.61
CA ASN A 4 15.16 12.16 6.51
C ASN A 4 15.82 11.42 5.33
N GLU A 5 15.03 10.85 4.43
CA GLU A 5 15.55 10.29 3.18
C GLU A 5 15.00 11.04 1.96
N THR A 6 15.96 11.44 1.14
CA THR A 6 15.90 12.40 0.04
C THR A 6 15.01 11.95 -1.11
N SER A 7 14.01 12.78 -1.39
CA SER A 7 13.49 13.18 -2.70
C SER A 7 14.21 12.63 -3.95
N SER A 8 13.76 11.48 -4.49
CA SER A 8 13.63 11.28 -5.95
C SER A 8 12.91 10.00 -6.41
N ASP A 9 12.76 8.94 -5.60
CA ASP A 9 12.30 7.62 -6.12
C ASP A 9 10.99 7.06 -5.53
N LEU A 10 10.06 7.90 -5.11
CA LEU A 10 8.82 7.42 -4.46
C LEU A 10 7.58 7.96 -5.18
N TRP A 11 7.18 7.27 -6.25
CA TRP A 11 5.91 7.51 -6.97
C TRP A 11 4.67 7.35 -6.06
N TRP A 12 4.81 6.69 -4.90
CA TRP A 12 3.76 6.60 -3.87
C TRP A 12 3.63 7.86 -3.01
N VAL A 13 4.67 8.71 -2.92
CA VAL A 13 4.58 9.98 -2.20
C VAL A 13 3.68 10.98 -2.94
N LYS A 14 3.55 10.87 -4.27
CA LYS A 14 2.68 11.72 -5.09
C LYS A 14 1.19 11.36 -4.97
N TYR A 15 0.87 10.14 -4.51
CA TYR A 15 -0.51 9.72 -4.20
C TYR A 15 -1.04 10.28 -2.87
N ARG A 16 -0.21 11.04 -2.12
CA ARG A 16 -0.69 11.96 -1.07
C ARG A 16 -1.38 13.17 -1.70
N ALA A 17 -2.50 12.95 -2.37
CA ALA A 17 -3.59 13.89 -2.20
C ALA A 17 -3.89 13.89 -0.69
N GLU A 18 -3.74 15.06 -0.06
CA GLU A 18 -3.88 15.35 1.37
C GLU A 18 -4.62 14.27 2.18
N LEU A 19 -3.86 13.37 2.80
CA LEU A 19 -4.43 12.41 3.75
C LEU A 19 -4.87 13.22 4.97
N GLN A 20 -6.17 13.52 5.07
CA GLN A 20 -6.70 14.39 6.12
C GLN A 20 -6.52 13.79 7.53
N PHE A 21 -6.32 12.47 7.62
CA PHE A 21 -6.08 11.75 8.86
C PHE A 21 -5.37 10.42 8.64
N GLU A 22 -4.23 10.21 9.29
CA GLU A 22 -3.55 8.92 9.35
C GLU A 22 -4.08 8.12 10.56
N VAL A 23 -4.58 6.92 10.31
CA VAL A 23 -5.08 6.02 11.36
C VAL A 23 -3.89 5.24 11.93
N PRO A 24 -3.50 5.46 13.21
CA PRO A 24 -2.40 4.73 13.83
C PRO A 24 -2.61 3.22 13.78
N GLY A 25 -1.58 2.52 13.30
CA GLY A 25 -1.62 1.07 13.16
C GLY A 25 -2.10 0.57 11.79
N VAL A 26 -2.65 1.44 10.94
CA VAL A 26 -3.05 1.08 9.58
C VAL A 26 -1.93 1.36 8.60
N LEU A 27 -1.56 0.34 7.84
CA LEU A 27 -0.57 0.40 6.76
C LEU A 27 -1.27 0.36 5.41
N VAL A 28 -0.72 1.10 4.44
CA VAL A 28 -1.18 1.12 3.06
C VAL A 28 -0.01 0.77 2.16
N GLY A 29 -0.23 -0.17 1.25
CA GLY A 29 0.79 -0.68 0.35
C GLY A 29 0.19 -1.24 -0.94
N PRO A 30 1.03 -1.74 -1.85
CA PRO A 30 0.61 -2.17 -3.19
C PRO A 30 -0.38 -3.33 -3.17
N LEU A 31 -0.21 -4.25 -2.23
CA LEU A 31 -1.14 -5.35 -1.98
C LEU A 31 -1.94 -5.06 -0.71
N ILE A 32 -3.26 -4.90 -0.87
CA ILE A 32 -4.17 -4.60 0.24
C ILE A 32 -4.07 -5.68 1.32
N LEU A 33 -4.01 -6.95 0.92
CA LEU A 33 -3.91 -8.06 1.88
C LEU A 33 -2.67 -7.93 2.76
N ASP A 34 -1.48 -7.74 2.17
CA ASP A 34 -0.23 -7.62 2.94
C ASP A 34 -0.27 -6.43 3.89
N SER A 35 -0.81 -5.31 3.41
CA SER A 35 -0.95 -4.08 4.18
C SER A 35 -1.89 -4.27 5.37
N VAL A 36 -3.03 -4.92 5.16
CA VAL A 36 -4.01 -5.26 6.20
C VAL A 36 -3.39 -6.25 7.20
N LEU A 37 -2.72 -7.30 6.75
CA LEU A 37 -2.13 -8.31 7.62
C LEU A 37 -1.03 -7.74 8.53
N GLN A 38 -0.23 -6.80 8.01
CA GLN A 38 0.81 -6.11 8.77
C GLN A 38 0.27 -4.98 9.66
N SER A 39 -0.95 -4.51 9.39
CA SER A 39 -1.62 -3.51 10.23
C SER A 39 -1.99 -4.08 11.61
N ASN A 40 -2.27 -3.20 12.55
CA ASN A 40 -2.80 -3.54 13.87
C ASN A 40 -4.02 -2.67 14.19
N LEU A 41 -4.78 -3.08 15.20
CA LEU A 41 -6.05 -2.43 15.57
C LEU A 41 -5.87 -1.37 16.68
N SER A 42 -4.71 -0.72 16.74
CA SER A 42 -4.37 0.23 17.84
C SER A 42 -5.40 1.35 17.99
N CYS A 43 -5.93 1.89 16.89
CA CYS A 43 -6.94 2.95 16.92
C CYS A 43 -8.22 2.58 17.68
N LEU A 44 -8.59 1.29 17.72
CA LEU A 44 -9.80 0.84 18.42
C LEU A 44 -9.69 0.94 19.95
N TYR A 45 -8.48 1.12 20.47
CA TYR A 45 -8.21 1.28 21.90
C TYR A 45 -7.93 2.72 22.31
N ASP A 46 -7.79 3.62 21.34
CA ASP A 46 -7.48 5.03 21.57
C ASP A 46 -8.71 5.90 21.30
N GLU A 47 -9.23 6.53 22.34
CA GLU A 47 -10.43 7.38 22.25
C GLU A 47 -10.26 8.54 21.28
N SER A 48 -9.08 9.16 21.26
CA SER A 48 -8.80 10.31 20.40
C SER A 48 -8.73 9.90 18.92
N CYS A 49 -8.18 8.73 18.65
CA CYS A 49 -8.15 8.15 17.31
C CYS A 49 -9.56 7.76 16.86
N LEU A 50 -10.28 7.02 17.70
CA LEU A 50 -11.60 6.49 17.37
C LEU A 50 -12.62 7.61 17.13
N SER A 51 -12.55 8.68 17.92
CA SER A 51 -13.38 9.87 17.72
C SER A 51 -13.13 10.53 16.36
N LYS A 52 -11.86 10.69 15.96
CA LYS A 52 -11.50 11.21 14.63
C LYS A 52 -11.96 10.27 13.53
N LEU A 53 -11.71 8.97 13.68
CA LEU A 53 -12.18 7.95 12.73
C LEU A 53 -13.70 8.04 12.56
N ASN A 54 -14.43 8.26 13.65
CA ASN A 54 -15.87 8.46 13.63
C ASN A 54 -16.27 9.65 12.76
N THR A 55 -15.59 10.78 12.85
CA THR A 55 -15.93 11.95 12.01
C THR A 55 -15.80 11.68 10.51
N TYR A 56 -14.89 10.79 10.09
CA TYR A 56 -14.71 10.43 8.68
C TYR A 56 -15.64 9.31 8.20
N LEU A 57 -16.02 8.38 9.08
CA LEU A 57 -16.87 7.23 8.73
C LEU A 57 -18.36 7.48 8.97
N ASN A 58 -18.71 8.50 9.75
CA ASN A 58 -20.09 8.80 10.09
C ASN A 58 -20.78 9.48 8.91
N ASP A 59 -21.41 8.66 8.06
CA ASP A 59 -22.30 9.10 7.00
C ASP A 59 -23.77 8.99 7.44
N SER A 60 -24.62 9.83 6.85
CA SER A 60 -26.05 9.96 7.12
C SER A 60 -26.82 8.64 7.00
N LEU A 61 -26.30 7.70 6.19
CA LEU A 61 -26.92 6.41 5.90
C LEU A 61 -26.40 5.26 6.78
N SER A 62 -25.26 5.45 7.44
CA SER A 62 -24.54 4.40 8.18
C SER A 62 -23.74 5.04 9.32
N PRO A 63 -24.40 5.40 10.44
CA PRO A 63 -23.70 6.03 11.52
C PRO A 63 -22.72 5.04 12.15
N PHE A 64 -21.43 5.32 12.01
CA PHE A 64 -20.42 4.66 12.81
C PHE A 64 -20.53 5.23 14.23
N ASN A 65 -20.60 4.36 15.23
CA ASN A 65 -20.58 4.77 16.62
C ASN A 65 -19.86 3.70 17.42
N ALA A 66 -18.54 3.80 17.42
CA ALA A 66 -17.66 2.87 18.10
C ALA A 66 -17.22 3.46 19.44
N THR A 67 -17.27 2.64 20.49
CA THR A 67 -16.67 2.94 21.79
C THR A 67 -15.28 2.32 21.88
N PRO A 68 -14.31 2.97 22.55
CA PRO A 68 -12.97 2.41 22.71
C PRO A 68 -13.02 1.05 23.42
N LEU A 69 -12.22 0.10 22.93
CA LEU A 69 -12.07 -1.21 23.54
C LEU A 69 -11.17 -1.12 24.78
N ALA A 70 -11.39 -2.03 25.73
CA ALA A 70 -10.50 -2.17 26.87
C ALA A 70 -9.12 -2.67 26.41
N VAL A 71 -8.05 -1.97 26.79
CA VAL A 71 -6.68 -2.37 26.47
C VAL A 71 -6.39 -3.72 27.16
N PRO A 72 -5.97 -4.76 26.42
CA PRO A 72 -5.58 -6.02 27.02
C PRO A 72 -4.32 -5.81 27.88
N SER A 73 -4.35 -6.26 29.14
CA SER A 73 -3.24 -6.10 30.09
C SER A 73 -1.94 -6.81 29.70
N SER A 74 -1.97 -7.66 28.67
CA SER A 74 -0.86 -8.50 28.22
C SER A 74 -0.25 -8.12 26.86
N ALA A 75 -0.77 -7.09 26.19
CA ALA A 75 -0.54 -6.88 24.76
C ALA A 75 0.26 -5.59 24.45
N SER A 76 1.49 -5.50 24.96
CA SER A 76 2.46 -4.49 24.50
C SER A 76 3.69 -5.17 23.92
N PRO A 77 3.97 -5.04 22.60
CA PRO A 77 3.20 -4.31 21.59
C PRO A 77 1.86 -4.98 21.23
N LEU A 78 0.91 -4.20 20.68
CA LEU A 78 -0.35 -4.72 20.17
C LEU A 78 -0.11 -5.71 19.01
N PRO A 79 -0.83 -6.84 18.96
CA PRO A 79 -0.67 -7.82 17.89
C PRO A 79 -1.11 -7.26 16.53
N THR A 80 -0.47 -7.72 15.47
CA THR A 80 -0.93 -7.45 14.10
C THR A 80 -2.20 -8.23 13.79
N ILE A 81 -2.87 -7.86 12.70
CA ILE A 81 -4.02 -8.61 12.19
C ILE A 81 -3.57 -10.02 11.80
N ASN A 82 -2.37 -10.20 11.24
CA ASN A 82 -1.79 -11.51 10.96
C ASN A 82 -1.62 -12.36 12.23
N ASP A 83 -1.09 -11.79 13.31
CA ASP A 83 -0.93 -12.51 14.57
C ASP A 83 -2.28 -12.95 15.14
N THR A 84 -3.29 -12.10 14.99
CA THR A 84 -4.66 -12.40 15.40
C THR A 84 -5.29 -13.48 14.52
N ALA A 85 -5.09 -13.42 13.20
CA ALA A 85 -5.55 -14.42 12.26
C ALA A 85 -4.93 -15.80 12.52
N LYS A 86 -3.62 -15.86 12.84
CA LYS A 86 -2.93 -17.10 13.24
C LYS A 86 -3.50 -17.69 14.52
N LYS A 87 -3.86 -16.87 15.51
CA LYS A 87 -4.55 -17.33 16.73
C LYS A 87 -5.94 -17.92 16.43
N LEU A 88 -6.56 -17.51 15.32
CA LEU A 88 -7.82 -18.04 14.82
C LEU A 88 -7.61 -19.19 13.82
N MET A 89 -6.40 -19.77 13.74
CA MET A 89 -6.04 -20.88 12.86
C MET A 89 -6.19 -20.59 11.36
N VAL A 90 -6.07 -19.31 10.98
CA VAL A 90 -5.99 -18.90 9.58
C VAL A 90 -4.51 -18.84 9.18
N ASP A 91 -4.02 -19.94 8.60
CA ASP A 91 -2.60 -20.11 8.26
C ASP A 91 -2.24 -19.67 6.84
N SER A 92 -3.22 -19.65 5.92
CA SER A 92 -2.99 -19.25 4.53
C SER A 92 -4.20 -18.54 3.93
N TRP A 93 -3.92 -17.52 3.12
CA TRP A 93 -4.92 -16.76 2.39
C TRP A 93 -4.86 -17.17 0.93
N GLN A 94 -5.89 -17.89 0.44
CA GLN A 94 -6.00 -18.22 -0.97
C GLN A 94 -6.60 -17.03 -1.72
N LEU A 95 -5.72 -16.22 -2.32
CA LEU A 95 -6.14 -15.15 -3.22
C LEU A 95 -6.54 -15.75 -4.57
N ASN A 96 -7.83 -15.85 -4.84
CA ASN A 96 -8.33 -16.11 -6.19
C ASN A 96 -8.35 -14.80 -7.00
N SER A 97 -7.16 -14.21 -7.24
CA SER A 97 -7.05 -12.96 -7.97
C SER A 97 -6.97 -13.22 -9.48
N SER A 98 -7.98 -12.81 -10.22
CA SER A 98 -7.89 -12.73 -11.68
C SER A 98 -7.24 -11.40 -12.07
N TYR A 99 -5.99 -11.47 -12.52
CA TYR A 99 -5.28 -10.31 -13.09
C TYR A 99 -6.06 -9.67 -14.24
N GLN A 100 -6.84 -10.45 -14.98
CA GLN A 100 -7.65 -9.95 -16.08
C GLN A 100 -8.82 -9.10 -15.58
N HIS A 101 -9.48 -9.49 -14.49
CA HIS A 101 -10.53 -8.67 -13.87
C HIS A 101 -9.97 -7.37 -13.29
N TYR A 102 -8.81 -7.44 -12.63
CA TYR A 102 -8.13 -6.25 -12.12
C TYR A 102 -7.73 -5.30 -13.25
N PHE A 103 -7.11 -5.82 -14.31
CA PHE A 103 -6.72 -5.01 -15.47
C PHE A 103 -7.93 -4.40 -16.17
N ASN A 104 -9.03 -5.14 -16.34
CA ASN A 104 -10.25 -4.61 -16.93
C ASN A 104 -10.87 -3.48 -16.09
N ALA A 105 -10.83 -3.58 -14.76
CA ALA A 105 -11.35 -2.56 -13.87
C ALA A 105 -10.45 -1.30 -13.84
N CYS A 106 -9.14 -1.48 -13.97
CA CYS A 106 -8.16 -0.40 -13.90
C CYS A 106 -7.60 0.00 -15.28
N ASN A 107 -8.23 -0.41 -16.37
CA ASN A 107 -7.68 -0.24 -17.71
C ASN A 107 -7.49 1.26 -18.02
N PRO A 108 -6.26 1.73 -18.24
CA PRO A 108 -6.03 3.13 -18.58
C PRO A 108 -6.72 3.46 -19.92
N LEU A 109 -7.46 4.58 -19.96
CA LEU A 109 -8.10 5.07 -21.19
C LEU A 109 -7.10 5.37 -22.31
N THR A 110 -5.86 5.69 -21.93
CA THR A 110 -4.77 5.98 -22.84
C THR A 110 -3.47 5.40 -22.30
N CYS A 111 -2.83 4.56 -23.09
CA CYS A 111 -1.48 4.08 -22.79
C CYS A 111 -0.46 5.02 -23.43
N THR A 112 0.48 5.53 -22.62
CA THR A 112 1.62 6.31 -23.11
C THR A 112 2.80 5.38 -23.23
N TYR A 113 3.27 5.14 -24.45
CA TYR A 113 4.46 4.35 -24.71
C TYR A 113 5.63 5.30 -24.97
N THR A 114 6.69 5.20 -24.18
CA THR A 114 7.94 5.89 -24.46
C THR A 114 8.78 5.03 -25.40
N TYR A 115 8.89 5.44 -26.66
CA TYR A 115 9.88 4.87 -27.57
C TYR A 115 11.26 5.39 -27.17
N THR A 116 12.01 4.60 -26.43
CA THR A 116 13.45 4.82 -26.26
C THR A 116 14.15 4.38 -27.54
N HIS A 117 14.36 5.33 -28.45
CA HIS A 117 15.24 5.11 -29.59
C HIS A 117 16.67 4.90 -29.07
N GLN A 118 17.09 3.65 -28.91
CA GLN A 118 18.48 3.29 -28.67
C GLN A 118 19.29 3.36 -29.97
N PHE A 119 19.21 4.47 -30.71
CA PHE A 119 20.21 4.77 -31.73
C PHE A 119 21.46 5.30 -31.02
N ASP A 120 22.10 4.42 -30.26
CA ASP A 120 23.39 4.71 -29.67
C ASP A 120 24.43 4.64 -30.79
N ILE A 121 25.07 5.78 -31.08
CA ILE A 121 26.08 5.87 -32.12
C ILE A 121 27.25 4.90 -31.84
N LEU A 122 27.48 4.58 -30.56
CA LEU A 122 28.45 3.57 -30.14
C LEU A 122 28.05 2.18 -30.62
N PHE A 123 26.76 1.83 -30.60
CA PHE A 123 26.26 0.55 -31.10
C PHE A 123 26.46 0.41 -32.62
N ILE A 124 26.28 1.49 -33.37
CA ILE A 124 26.55 1.51 -34.82
C ILE A 124 28.05 1.30 -35.08
N ILE A 125 28.90 2.03 -34.35
CA ILE A 125 30.37 1.94 -34.50
C ILE A 125 30.87 0.55 -34.15
N THR A 126 30.44 -0.02 -33.01
CA THR A 126 30.86 -1.37 -32.59
C THR A 126 30.41 -2.43 -33.59
N THR A 127 29.18 -2.32 -34.12
CA THR A 127 28.68 -3.24 -35.15
C THR A 127 29.52 -3.19 -36.43
N VAL A 128 29.91 -1.99 -36.90
CA VAL A 128 30.78 -1.84 -38.08
C VAL A 128 32.18 -2.40 -37.83
N ILE A 129 32.75 -2.15 -36.65
CA ILE A 129 34.06 -2.70 -36.27
C ILE A 129 34.00 -4.23 -36.20
N SER A 130 32.96 -4.81 -35.60
CA SER A 130 32.75 -6.26 -35.55
C SER A 130 32.54 -6.89 -36.92
N PHE A 131 31.99 -6.16 -37.89
CA PHE A 131 31.80 -6.65 -39.25
C PHE A 131 33.09 -6.64 -40.08
N ILE A 132 33.97 -5.66 -39.86
CA ILE A 132 35.23 -5.51 -40.59
C ILE A 132 36.37 -6.31 -39.93
N GLY A 133 36.33 -6.43 -38.61
CA GLY A 133 37.39 -7.03 -37.79
C GLY A 133 37.11 -8.45 -37.31
N GLY A 134 36.48 -9.29 -38.16
CA GLY A 134 36.25 -10.71 -37.85
C GLY A 134 37.48 -11.45 -37.35
#